data_AF-A0A2D7K0J7-F1
#
_entry.id   AF-A0A2D7K0J7-F1
#
_cell.length_a   1.000
_cell.length_b   1.000
_cell.length_c   1.000
_cell.angle_alpha   90.00
_cell.angle_beta   90.00
_cell.angle_gamma   90.00
#
_symmetry.space_group_name_H-M   'P 1'
#
loop_
_entity.id
_entity.type
_entity.pdbx_description
1 polymer ?
#
loop_
_entity_poly.entity_id
_entity_poly.type
_entity_poly.pdbx_seq_one_letter_code
_entity_poly.pdbx_strand_id
1 'polypeptide(L)'
;MAQGLLASMQRRSGLIPFAAVMILARIICDFIDGGTVKIPTTYFDIKLGGLMYYTVWFFAGAGLFARVAILEILCQSRTLIMLGIAAMFVFPFHHAYADGFFGHLRDPDIGFGDTLMGSFFAAATTFLWSLFALGIAHKFVTRGHAIITWLVELSYPVYLFHLPPVIILSALLIGSGLGQATVFFATIVLAFCVSVGVYYVFVKFTPLDWIINGHRKSWLKVPFSARRS
;
A
#
# COMPACT_ATOMS: atom_id res chain seq x y z
N MET A 1 6.40 -33.51 -16.16
CA MET A 1 7.19 -32.26 -16.28
C MET A 1 6.50 -31.21 -17.18
N ALA A 2 6.04 -31.56 -18.39
CA ALA A 2 5.40 -30.62 -19.33
C ALA A 2 4.08 -29.99 -18.82
N GLN A 3 3.19 -30.78 -18.18
CA GLN A 3 1.91 -30.27 -17.65
C GLN A 3 2.07 -29.23 -16.53
N GLY A 4 3.08 -29.40 -15.66
CA GLY A 4 3.38 -28.43 -14.59
C GLY A 4 3.95 -27.12 -15.14
N LEU A 5 4.75 -27.19 -16.21
CA LEU A 5 5.30 -26.02 -16.89
C LEU A 5 4.18 -25.24 -17.60
N LEU A 6 3.29 -25.92 -18.31
CA LEU A 6 2.11 -25.33 -18.96
C LEU A 6 1.16 -24.66 -17.95
N ALA A 7 0.86 -25.31 -16.83
CA ALA A 7 0.02 -24.73 -15.78
C ALA A 7 0.69 -23.52 -15.08
N SER A 8 2.03 -23.47 -15.03
CA SER A 8 2.76 -22.31 -14.53
C SER A 8 2.78 -21.15 -15.55
N MET A 9 2.88 -21.46 -16.84
CA MET A 9 2.82 -20.48 -17.93
C MET A 9 1.42 -19.87 -18.04
N GLN A 10 0.37 -20.70 -17.95
CA GLN A 10 -1.03 -20.26 -17.97
C GLN A 10 -1.41 -19.42 -16.74
N ARG A 11 -0.77 -19.64 -15.58
CA ARG A 11 -0.96 -18.76 -14.40
C ARG A 11 -0.20 -17.44 -14.55
N ARG A 12 0.97 -17.45 -15.18
CA ARG A 12 1.74 -16.22 -15.47
C ARG A 12 1.09 -15.38 -16.58
N SER A 13 0.43 -16.00 -17.55
CA SER A 13 -0.23 -15.29 -18.64
C SER A 13 -1.40 -14.43 -18.17
N GLY A 14 -2.00 -14.73 -17.01
CA GLY A 14 -3.07 -13.91 -16.41
C GLY A 14 -2.61 -12.57 -15.82
N LEU A 15 -1.31 -12.39 -15.55
CA LEU A 15 -0.77 -11.13 -15.01
C LEU A 15 -0.68 -10.03 -16.07
N ILE A 16 -0.46 -10.39 -17.33
CA ILE A 16 -0.38 -9.45 -18.46
C ILE A 16 -1.73 -8.75 -18.73
N PRO A 17 -2.86 -9.45 -18.92
CA PRO A 17 -4.15 -8.79 -19.10
C PRO A 17 -4.56 -8.03 -17.84
N PHE A 18 -4.18 -8.50 -16.65
CA PHE A 18 -4.41 -7.77 -15.41
C PHE A 18 -3.65 -6.43 -15.40
N ALA A 19 -2.37 -6.43 -15.75
CA ALA A 19 -1.58 -5.20 -15.92
C ALA A 19 -2.20 -4.26 -16.95
N ALA A 20 -2.61 -4.79 -18.11
CA ALA A 20 -3.23 -3.99 -19.17
C ALA A 20 -4.52 -3.32 -18.71
N VAL A 21 -5.39 -4.04 -17.98
CA VAL A 21 -6.61 -3.46 -17.39
C VAL A 21 -6.28 -2.37 -16.39
N MET A 22 -5.30 -2.57 -15.51
CA MET A 22 -4.90 -1.56 -14.52
C MET A 22 -4.31 -0.30 -15.16
N ILE A 23 -3.54 -0.46 -16.23
CA ILE A 23 -2.98 0.65 -17.01
C ILE A 23 -4.09 1.42 -17.73
N LEU A 24 -4.99 0.72 -18.43
CA LEU A 24 -6.10 1.33 -19.14
C LEU A 24 -7.04 2.07 -18.18
N ALA A 25 -7.34 1.47 -17.01
CA ALA A 25 -8.16 2.09 -15.98
C ALA A 25 -7.55 3.41 -15.50
N ARG A 26 -6.23 3.46 -15.27
CA ARG A 26 -5.55 4.72 -14.89
C ARG A 26 -5.71 5.79 -15.97
N ILE A 27 -5.45 5.45 -17.22
CA ILE A 27 -5.54 6.39 -18.35
C ILE A 27 -6.96 6.97 -18.44
N ILE A 28 -7.99 6.14 -18.40
CA ILE A 28 -9.40 6.58 -18.43
C ILE A 28 -9.70 7.50 -17.23
N CYS A 29 -9.26 7.15 -16.03
CA CYS A 29 -9.50 7.94 -14.83
C CYS A 29 -8.78 9.29 -14.86
N ASP A 30 -7.54 9.33 -15.36
CA ASP A 30 -6.79 10.58 -15.54
C ASP A 30 -7.51 11.49 -16.55
N PHE A 31 -8.08 10.96 -17.64
CA PHE A 31 -8.89 11.75 -18.59
C PHE A 31 -10.16 12.33 -17.95
N ILE A 32 -10.86 11.56 -17.11
CA ILE A 32 -12.07 12.02 -16.40
C ILE A 32 -11.75 13.22 -15.49
N ASP A 33 -10.58 13.24 -14.85
CA ASP A 33 -10.15 14.31 -13.94
C ASP A 33 -9.33 15.43 -14.63
N GLY A 34 -9.33 15.49 -15.97
CA GLY A 34 -8.70 16.56 -16.74
C GLY A 34 -7.18 16.41 -16.89
N GLY A 35 -6.71 15.18 -17.13
CA GLY A 35 -5.32 14.84 -17.48
C GLY A 35 -4.49 14.21 -16.34
N THR A 36 -5.00 14.24 -15.11
CA THR A 36 -4.40 13.58 -13.96
C THR A 36 -5.43 13.37 -12.86
N VAL A 37 -5.42 12.22 -12.19
CA VAL A 37 -6.19 12.00 -10.96
C VAL A 37 -5.68 12.99 -9.90
N LYS A 38 -6.53 13.98 -9.59
CA LYS A 38 -6.22 15.06 -8.64
C LYS A 38 -6.58 14.64 -7.23
N ILE A 39 -5.87 15.21 -6.26
CA ILE A 39 -6.20 15.05 -4.84
C ILE A 39 -7.31 16.07 -4.51
N PRO A 40 -8.42 15.64 -3.88
CA PRO A 40 -9.42 16.55 -3.35
C PRO A 40 -8.78 17.57 -2.39
N THR A 41 -8.99 18.85 -2.64
CA THR A 41 -8.48 19.91 -1.75
C THR A 41 -9.51 20.36 -0.72
N THR A 42 -10.77 19.96 -0.90
CA THR A 42 -11.87 20.26 0.02
C THR A 42 -12.73 19.02 0.22
N TYR A 43 -13.48 18.96 1.32
CA TYR A 43 -14.38 17.84 1.62
C TYR A 43 -15.50 17.64 0.58
N PHE A 44 -15.85 18.69 -0.17
CA PHE A 44 -16.89 18.63 -1.21
C PHE A 44 -16.34 18.42 -2.62
N ASP A 45 -15.00 18.31 -2.77
CA ASP A 45 -14.35 18.10 -4.05
C ASP A 45 -14.34 16.62 -4.42
N ILE A 46 -15.41 16.14 -5.07
CA ILE A 46 -15.50 14.76 -5.54
C ILE A 46 -14.79 14.64 -6.88
N LYS A 47 -13.58 14.08 -6.87
CA LYS A 47 -12.83 13.70 -8.08
C LYS A 47 -13.29 12.33 -8.56
N LEU A 48 -14.13 12.31 -9.60
CA LEU A 48 -14.75 11.08 -10.11
C LEU A 48 -13.71 10.10 -10.65
N GLY A 49 -12.71 10.58 -11.38
CA GLY A 49 -11.62 9.74 -11.90
C GLY A 49 -10.85 9.08 -10.76
N GLY A 50 -10.47 9.85 -9.73
CA GLY A 50 -9.85 9.32 -8.52
C GLY A 50 -10.70 8.26 -7.82
N LEU A 51 -11.99 8.55 -7.58
CA LEU A 51 -12.90 7.60 -6.95
C LEU A 51 -12.98 6.27 -7.73
N MET A 52 -13.14 6.35 -9.06
CA MET A 52 -13.18 5.18 -9.92
C MET A 52 -11.85 4.40 -9.89
N TYR A 53 -10.72 5.11 -9.96
CA TYR A 53 -9.40 4.50 -9.92
C TYR A 53 -9.16 3.69 -8.65
N TYR A 54 -9.48 4.27 -7.48
CA TYR A 54 -9.35 3.57 -6.21
C TYR A 54 -10.34 2.39 -6.08
N THR A 55 -11.53 2.53 -6.66
CA THR A 55 -12.51 1.43 -6.73
C THR A 55 -11.99 0.26 -7.55
N VAL A 56 -11.36 0.52 -8.70
CA VAL A 56 -10.71 -0.53 -9.51
C VAL A 56 -9.62 -1.24 -8.71
N TRP A 57 -8.78 -0.49 -8.00
CA TRP A 57 -7.75 -1.06 -7.13
C TRP A 57 -8.30 -1.91 -5.99
N PHE A 58 -9.41 -1.49 -5.38
CA PHE A 58 -10.09 -2.26 -4.35
C PHE A 58 -10.54 -3.63 -4.88
N PHE A 59 -11.22 -3.66 -6.03
CA PHE A 59 -11.66 -4.92 -6.65
C PHE A 59 -10.49 -5.76 -7.17
N ALA A 60 -9.42 -5.13 -7.67
CA ALA A 60 -8.20 -5.81 -8.05
C ALA A 60 -7.56 -6.54 -6.86
N GLY A 61 -7.49 -5.88 -5.70
CA GLY A 61 -7.05 -6.49 -4.44
C GLY A 61 -7.96 -7.64 -4.00
N ALA A 62 -9.29 -7.46 -4.04
CA ALA A 62 -10.25 -8.51 -3.72
C ALA A 62 -10.12 -9.73 -4.65
N GLY A 63 -9.90 -9.50 -5.95
CA GLY A 63 -9.68 -10.56 -6.94
C GLY A 63 -8.38 -11.33 -6.72
N LEU A 64 -7.29 -10.64 -6.34
CA LEU A 64 -6.03 -11.27 -5.94
C LEU A 64 -6.19 -12.11 -4.67
N PHE A 65 -6.92 -11.60 -3.68
CA PHE A 65 -7.21 -12.34 -2.44
C PHE A 65 -8.02 -13.61 -2.68
N ALA A 66 -9.02 -13.54 -3.57
CA ALA A 66 -9.80 -14.72 -3.98
C ALA A 66 -8.97 -15.79 -4.71
N ARG A 67 -7.77 -15.45 -5.19
CA ARG A 67 -6.88 -16.32 -5.96
C ARG A 67 -5.49 -16.40 -5.34
N VAL A 68 -5.40 -16.97 -4.13
CA VAL A 68 -4.15 -17.13 -3.37
C VAL A 68 -3.01 -17.76 -4.19
N ALA A 69 -3.32 -18.64 -5.15
CA ALA A 69 -2.33 -19.22 -6.06
C ALA A 69 -1.53 -18.19 -6.89
N ILE A 70 -2.08 -16.99 -7.14
CA ILE A 70 -1.33 -15.89 -7.79
C ILE A 70 -0.30 -15.30 -6.81
N LEU A 71 -0.64 -15.19 -5.52
CA LEU A 71 0.26 -14.70 -4.48
C LEU A 71 1.48 -15.61 -4.31
N GLU A 72 1.28 -16.93 -4.44
CA GLU A 72 2.38 -17.92 -4.42
C GLU A 72 3.37 -17.72 -5.59
N ILE A 73 2.92 -17.20 -6.74
CA ILE A 73 3.79 -16.89 -7.87
C ILE A 73 4.55 -15.59 -7.62
N LEU A 74 3.87 -14.58 -7.06
CA LEU A 74 4.44 -13.28 -6.75
C LEU A 74 5.54 -13.37 -5.70
N CYS A 75 5.44 -14.28 -4.73
CA CYS A 75 6.43 -14.43 -3.66
C CYS A 75 7.71 -15.19 -4.08
N GLN A 76 7.74 -15.81 -5.26
CA GLN A 76 8.92 -16.50 -5.78
C GLN A 76 10.08 -15.50 -5.96
N SER A 77 11.29 -15.86 -5.49
CA SER A 77 12.45 -14.97 -5.55
C SER A 77 12.73 -14.44 -6.96
N ARG A 78 12.59 -15.29 -7.99
CA ARG A 78 12.76 -14.87 -9.40
C ARG A 78 11.72 -13.82 -9.81
N THR A 79 10.45 -14.02 -9.49
CA THR A 79 9.38 -13.07 -9.80
C THR A 79 9.59 -11.75 -9.08
N LEU A 80 9.98 -11.79 -7.80
CA LEU A 80 10.30 -10.59 -7.02
C LEU A 80 11.47 -9.80 -7.60
N ILE A 81 12.55 -10.48 -7.99
CA ILE A 81 13.70 -9.82 -8.63
C ILE A 81 13.26 -9.18 -9.95
N MET A 82 12.49 -9.89 -10.78
CA MET A 82 11.99 -9.36 -12.05
C MET A 82 11.07 -8.16 -11.85
N LEU A 83 10.12 -8.23 -10.90
CA LEU A 83 9.24 -7.12 -10.55
C LEU A 83 10.02 -5.93 -9.98
N GLY A 84 11.01 -6.18 -9.12
CA GLY A 84 11.84 -5.13 -8.54
C GLY A 84 12.69 -4.41 -9.59
N ILE A 85 13.36 -5.16 -10.48
CA ILE A 85 14.12 -4.59 -11.60
C ILE A 85 13.18 -3.78 -12.51
N ALA A 86 12.02 -4.33 -12.87
CA ALA A 86 11.05 -3.62 -13.72
C ALA A 86 10.51 -2.36 -13.03
N ALA A 87 10.18 -2.42 -11.74
CA ALA A 87 9.70 -1.28 -10.97
C ALA A 87 10.77 -0.17 -10.90
N MET A 88 12.02 -0.54 -10.60
CA MET A 88 13.15 0.39 -10.59
C MET A 88 13.45 0.98 -11.96
N PHE A 89 13.27 0.21 -13.04
CA PHE A 89 13.46 0.69 -14.40
C PHE A 89 12.37 1.67 -14.84
N VAL A 90 11.11 1.39 -14.50
CA VAL A 90 9.95 2.22 -14.88
C VAL A 90 9.85 3.50 -14.04
N PHE A 91 10.34 3.48 -12.80
CA PHE A 91 10.20 4.58 -11.85
C PHE A 91 10.80 5.93 -12.34
N PRO A 92 12.01 6.00 -12.91
CA PRO A 92 12.55 7.24 -13.49
C PRO A 92 11.68 7.83 -14.60
N PHE A 93 11.05 6.99 -15.42
CA PHE A 93 10.14 7.48 -16.46
C PHE A 93 8.89 8.10 -15.85
N HIS A 94 8.30 7.47 -14.82
CA HIS A 94 7.20 8.11 -14.09
C HIS A 94 7.62 9.47 -13.52
N HIS A 95 8.80 9.56 -12.89
CA HIS A 95 9.35 10.81 -12.37
C HIS A 95 9.61 11.85 -13.47
N ALA A 96 9.99 11.45 -14.68
CA ALA A 96 10.18 12.37 -15.80
C ALA A 96 8.86 13.02 -16.28
N TYR A 97 7.71 12.39 -16.02
CA TYR A 97 6.38 12.89 -16.36
C TYR A 97 5.56 13.38 -15.15
N ALA A 98 6.11 13.29 -13.93
CA ALA A 98 5.51 13.74 -12.68
C ALA A 98 6.50 14.72 -12.05
N ASP A 99 6.29 16.03 -12.24
CA ASP A 99 7.29 17.05 -11.93
C ASP A 99 7.81 16.95 -10.48
N GLY A 100 9.11 16.70 -10.28
CA GLY A 100 9.78 16.79 -8.97
C GLY A 100 9.61 15.62 -7.99
N PHE A 101 10.50 15.57 -6.97
CA PHE A 101 10.61 14.50 -5.96
C PHE A 101 9.34 14.31 -5.09
N PHE A 102 8.43 15.30 -5.07
CA PHE A 102 7.15 15.28 -4.33
C PHE A 102 5.91 15.61 -5.20
N GLY A 103 6.03 15.66 -6.53
CA GLY A 103 4.90 15.88 -7.44
C GLY A 103 4.41 17.33 -7.50
N HIS A 104 4.85 18.06 -8.51
CA HIS A 104 4.14 19.16 -9.09
C HIS A 104 3.21 18.60 -10.16
N LEU A 105 1.98 19.09 -10.08
CA LEU A 105 0.86 18.76 -10.92
C LEU A 105 1.25 19.05 -12.36
N ARG A 106 1.07 18.07 -13.25
CA ARG A 106 1.05 18.27 -14.70
C ARG A 106 0.43 19.61 -15.03
N ASP A 107 1.21 20.47 -15.66
CA ASP A 107 0.74 21.77 -16.14
C ASP A 107 -0.49 21.53 -17.06
N PRO A 108 -1.61 22.23 -16.89
CA PRO A 108 -2.79 22.09 -17.75
C PRO A 108 -2.51 22.25 -19.26
N ASP A 109 -1.35 22.80 -19.66
CA ASP A 109 -0.96 23.00 -21.06
C ASP A 109 -0.12 21.85 -21.68
N ILE A 110 0.00 20.70 -21.01
CA ILE A 110 0.72 19.54 -21.58
C ILE A 110 -0.03 18.91 -22.77
N GLY A 111 0.73 18.47 -23.78
CA GLY A 111 0.17 17.80 -24.95
C GLY A 111 -0.53 16.48 -24.61
N PHE A 112 -1.47 16.05 -25.47
CA PHE A 112 -2.17 14.77 -25.32
C PHE A 112 -1.21 13.57 -25.21
N GLY A 113 -0.13 13.59 -26.00
CA GLY A 113 0.91 12.54 -25.96
C GLY A 113 1.60 12.45 -24.60
N ASP A 114 1.98 13.59 -24.04
CA ASP A 114 2.63 13.65 -22.72
C ASP A 114 1.67 13.22 -21.62
N THR A 115 0.39 13.60 -21.72
CA THR A 115 -0.70 13.14 -20.85
C THR A 115 -0.83 11.62 -20.88
N LEU A 116 -0.82 11.02 -22.07
CA LEU A 116 -0.93 9.56 -22.21
C LEU A 116 0.31 8.84 -21.65
N MET A 117 1.51 9.33 -21.93
CA MET A 117 2.77 8.74 -21.47
C MET A 117 2.91 8.75 -19.96
N GLY A 118 2.71 9.89 -19.29
CA GLY A 118 2.80 9.93 -17.84
C GLY A 118 1.68 9.15 -17.13
N SER A 119 0.49 9.02 -17.72
CA SER A 119 -0.56 8.14 -17.18
C SER A 119 -0.18 6.68 -17.30
N PHE A 120 0.41 6.28 -18.42
CA PHE A 120 0.96 4.94 -18.62
C PHE A 120 2.06 4.64 -17.60
N PHE A 121 3.05 5.52 -17.44
CA PHE A 121 4.16 5.31 -16.51
C PHE A 121 3.71 5.37 -15.04
N ALA A 122 2.77 6.25 -14.69
CA ALA A 122 2.15 6.27 -13.36
C ALA A 122 1.43 4.96 -13.05
N ALA A 123 0.67 4.43 -14.02
CA ALA A 123 -0.03 3.16 -13.84
C ALA A 123 0.94 1.98 -13.74
N ALA A 124 1.92 1.92 -14.64
CA ALA A 124 2.92 0.86 -14.68
C ALA A 124 3.77 0.85 -13.40
N THR A 125 4.23 2.01 -12.93
CA THR A 125 5.00 2.12 -11.69
C THR A 125 4.14 1.67 -10.50
N THR A 126 2.91 2.18 -10.37
CA THR A 126 2.01 1.82 -9.27
C THR A 126 1.72 0.33 -9.28
N PHE A 127 1.47 -0.24 -10.46
CA PHE A 127 1.21 -1.67 -10.64
C PHE A 127 2.40 -2.54 -10.22
N LEU A 128 3.59 -2.25 -10.74
CA LEU A 128 4.80 -3.03 -10.45
C LEU A 128 5.19 -2.94 -8.98
N TRP A 129 5.19 -1.73 -8.41
CA TRP A 129 5.48 -1.53 -6.99
C TRP A 129 4.46 -2.19 -6.09
N SER A 130 3.17 -2.13 -6.44
CA SER A 130 2.11 -2.80 -5.66
C SER A 130 2.28 -4.32 -5.66
N LEU A 131 2.53 -4.94 -6.81
CA LEU A 131 2.76 -6.39 -6.89
C LEU A 131 4.05 -6.81 -6.20
N PHE A 132 5.11 -6.01 -6.33
CA PHE A 132 6.39 -6.25 -5.67
C PHE A 132 6.23 -6.20 -4.14
N ALA A 133 5.62 -5.13 -3.62
CA ALA A 133 5.35 -4.97 -2.19
C ALA A 133 4.44 -6.09 -1.66
N LEU A 134 3.39 -6.44 -2.41
CA LEU A 134 2.49 -7.54 -2.07
C LEU A 134 3.23 -8.88 -2.00
N GLY A 135 4.06 -9.18 -3.00
CA GLY A 135 4.85 -10.42 -3.03
C GLY A 135 5.87 -10.50 -1.89
N ILE A 136 6.55 -9.39 -1.58
CA ILE A 136 7.47 -9.28 -0.44
C ILE A 136 6.71 -9.49 0.87
N ALA A 137 5.63 -8.74 1.08
CA ALA A 137 4.82 -8.83 2.28
C ALA A 137 4.30 -10.26 2.48
N HIS A 138 3.76 -10.88 1.44
CA HIS A 138 3.29 -12.26 1.49
C HIS A 138 4.41 -13.24 1.85
N LYS A 139 5.59 -13.11 1.23
CA LYS A 139 6.76 -13.96 1.54
C LYS A 139 7.21 -13.85 2.99
N PHE A 140 7.16 -12.67 3.57
CA PHE A 140 7.65 -12.40 4.92
C PHE A 140 6.62 -12.73 5.99
N VAL A 141 5.35 -12.37 5.78
CA VAL A 141 4.25 -12.65 6.72
C VAL A 141 3.98 -14.15 6.85
N THR A 142 4.06 -14.91 5.76
CA THR A 142 3.81 -16.36 5.79
C THR A 142 4.91 -17.18 6.45
N ARG A 143 6.12 -16.62 6.66
CA ARG A 143 7.23 -17.31 7.33
C ARG A 143 7.09 -17.38 8.85
N GLY A 144 6.11 -16.71 9.44
CA GLY A 144 5.81 -16.82 10.88
C GLY A 144 6.88 -16.27 11.82
N HIS A 145 7.78 -15.39 11.35
CA HIS A 145 8.78 -14.76 12.23
C HIS A 145 8.09 -13.92 13.31
N ALA A 146 8.50 -14.13 14.58
CA ALA A 146 7.89 -13.47 15.73
C ALA A 146 7.85 -11.94 15.62
N ILE A 147 8.91 -11.32 15.09
CA ILE A 147 8.97 -9.86 14.89
C ILE A 147 7.92 -9.41 13.86
N ILE A 148 7.77 -10.15 12.76
CA ILE A 148 6.79 -9.81 11.71
C ILE A 148 5.38 -9.99 12.25
N THR A 149 5.11 -11.08 12.97
CA THR A 149 3.82 -11.29 13.63
C THR A 149 3.51 -10.19 14.63
N TRP A 150 4.50 -9.75 15.40
CA TRP A 150 4.38 -8.64 16.34
C TRP A 150 4.10 -7.30 15.63
N LEU A 151 4.82 -6.99 14.55
CA LEU A 151 4.56 -5.79 13.74
C LEU A 151 3.17 -5.79 13.09
N VAL A 152 2.71 -6.95 12.60
CA VAL A 152 1.36 -7.11 12.06
C VAL A 152 0.30 -6.88 13.14
N GLU A 153 0.49 -7.45 14.34
CA GLU A 153 -0.39 -7.24 15.50
C GLU A 153 -0.44 -5.76 15.93
N LEU A 154 0.68 -5.04 15.82
CA LEU A 154 0.74 -3.61 16.14
C LEU A 154 0.18 -2.69 15.05
N SER A 155 0.12 -3.14 13.80
CA SER A 155 -0.18 -2.27 12.66
C SER A 155 -1.49 -1.49 12.80
N TYR A 156 -2.55 -2.16 13.27
CA TYR A 156 -3.86 -1.54 13.42
C TYR A 156 -3.97 -0.61 14.65
N PRO A 157 -3.53 -1.01 15.86
CA PRO A 157 -3.43 -0.07 16.98
C PRO A 157 -2.57 1.17 16.67
N VAL A 158 -1.39 0.97 16.08
CA VAL A 158 -0.50 2.09 15.72
C VAL A 158 -1.18 2.99 14.70
N TYR A 159 -1.84 2.42 13.68
CA TYR A 159 -2.63 3.21 12.72
C TYR A 159 -3.67 4.11 13.42
N LEU A 160 -4.39 3.60 14.43
CA LEU A 160 -5.39 4.38 15.16
C LEU A 160 -4.77 5.48 16.04
N PHE A 161 -3.66 5.19 16.72
CA PHE A 161 -3.13 6.06 17.77
C PHE A 161 -1.95 6.94 17.35
N HIS A 162 -1.35 6.76 16.17
CA HIS A 162 -0.12 7.48 15.82
C HIS A 162 -0.30 8.96 15.50
N LEU A 163 -1.48 9.40 15.04
CA LEU A 163 -1.68 10.79 14.60
C LEU A 163 -1.45 11.82 15.73
N PRO A 164 -2.06 11.71 16.93
CA PRO A 164 -1.80 12.68 18.00
C PRO A 164 -0.33 12.74 18.44
N PRO A 165 0.37 11.61 18.70
CA PRO A 165 1.82 11.61 18.94
C PRO A 165 2.62 12.27 17.83
N VAL A 166 2.33 11.96 16.55
CA VAL A 166 3.02 12.58 15.42
C VAL A 166 2.89 14.10 15.46
N ILE A 167 1.69 14.63 15.68
CA ILE A 167 1.43 16.08 15.71
C ILE A 167 2.17 16.74 16.88
N ILE A 168 1.98 16.20 18.10
CA ILE A 168 2.55 16.79 19.32
C ILE A 168 4.09 16.73 19.28
N LEU A 169 4.66 15.56 18.96
CA LEU A 169 6.11 15.38 18.93
C LEU A 169 6.75 16.21 17.81
N SER A 170 6.12 16.27 16.63
CA SER A 170 6.66 17.11 15.55
C SER A 170 6.66 18.59 15.95
N ALA A 171 5.58 19.08 16.56
CA ALA A 171 5.52 20.48 17.01
C ALA A 171 6.62 20.80 18.05
N LEU A 172 6.88 19.89 19.00
CA LEU A 172 7.94 20.05 19.99
C LEU A 172 9.34 20.00 19.37
N LEU A 173 9.59 19.06 18.46
CA LEU A 173 10.89 18.91 17.78
C LEU A 173 11.19 20.06 16.81
N ILE A 174 10.17 20.59 16.13
CA ILE A 174 10.29 21.80 15.31
C ILE A 174 10.54 23.01 16.21
N GLY A 175 9.78 23.15 17.30
CA GLY A 175 9.91 24.25 18.26
C GLY A 175 11.26 24.29 18.99
N SER A 176 11.98 23.18 19.07
CA SER A 176 13.34 23.12 19.63
C SER A 176 14.45 23.48 18.61
N GLY A 177 14.09 23.83 17.37
CA GLY A 177 15.03 24.29 16.36
C GLY A 177 15.84 23.17 15.69
N LEU A 178 15.39 21.92 15.77
CA LEU A 178 16.06 20.80 15.10
C LEU A 178 15.90 20.86 13.57
N GLY A 179 16.87 20.31 12.85
CA GLY A 179 16.81 20.21 11.39
C GLY A 179 15.68 19.29 10.90
N GLN A 180 15.15 19.57 9.72
CA GLN A 180 13.98 18.88 9.16
C GLN A 180 14.14 17.36 9.05
N ALA A 181 15.32 16.87 8.64
CA ALA A 181 15.60 15.43 8.56
C ALA A 181 15.55 14.78 9.96
N THR A 182 16.15 15.44 10.95
CA THR A 182 16.12 14.97 12.35
C THR A 182 14.70 14.94 12.88
N VAL A 183 13.92 16.01 12.66
CA VAL A 183 12.51 16.07 13.05
C VAL A 183 11.75 14.91 12.41
N PHE A 184 11.89 14.70 11.10
CA PHE A 184 11.20 13.64 10.38
C PHE A 184 11.49 12.24 10.96
N PHE A 185 12.76 11.87 11.06
CA PHE A 185 13.13 10.53 11.55
C PHE A 185 12.85 10.35 13.04
N ALA A 186 13.07 11.39 13.86
CA ALA A 186 12.79 11.34 15.29
C ALA A 186 11.29 11.23 15.55
N THR A 187 10.44 11.97 14.82
CA THR A 187 8.98 11.85 14.92
C THR A 187 8.53 10.42 14.61
N ILE A 188 9.05 9.79 13.54
CA ILE A 188 8.69 8.41 13.19
C ILE A 188 8.97 7.45 14.35
N VAL A 189 10.19 7.49 14.89
CA VAL A 189 10.62 6.58 15.97
C VAL A 189 9.81 6.85 17.24
N LEU A 190 9.72 8.11 17.67
CA LEU A 190 9.07 8.48 18.92
C LEU A 190 7.56 8.24 18.86
N ALA A 191 6.88 8.62 17.77
CA ALA A 191 5.45 8.39 17.62
C ALA A 191 5.12 6.90 17.57
N PHE A 192 5.97 6.08 16.94
CA PHE A 192 5.83 4.63 16.97
C PHE A 192 5.96 4.09 18.40
N CYS A 193 7.02 4.47 19.12
CA CYS A 193 7.23 4.05 20.51
C CYS A 193 6.06 4.44 21.42
N VAL A 194 5.56 5.67 21.31
CA VAL A 194 4.39 6.14 22.08
C VAL A 194 3.14 5.34 21.72
N SER A 195 2.87 5.11 20.43
CA SER A 195 1.70 4.35 19.98
C SER A 195 1.74 2.89 20.46
N VAL A 196 2.93 2.28 20.46
CA VAL A 196 3.14 0.95 21.03
C VAL A 196 2.91 0.98 22.54
N GLY A 197 3.42 1.98 23.26
CA GLY A 197 3.16 2.17 24.69
C GLY A 197 1.66 2.27 25.00
N VAL A 198 0.93 3.10 24.25
CA VAL A 198 -0.54 3.23 24.37
C VAL A 198 -1.23 1.89 24.14
N TYR A 199 -0.83 1.15 23.10
CA TYR A 199 -1.38 -0.17 22.82
C TYR A 199 -1.19 -1.12 24.01
N TYR A 200 0.02 -1.24 24.55
CA TYR A 200 0.30 -2.17 25.64
C TYR A 200 -0.36 -1.78 26.98
N VAL A 201 -0.48 -0.48 27.26
CA VAL A 201 -1.06 0.02 28.52
C VAL A 201 -2.58 -0.02 28.49
N PHE A 202 -3.20 0.43 27.39
CA PHE A 202 -4.64 0.69 27.34
C PHE A 202 -5.43 -0.31 26.49
N VAL A 203 -4.81 -1.01 25.54
CA VAL A 203 -5.54 -1.85 24.59
C VAL A 203 -5.30 -3.34 24.83
N LYS A 204 -4.05 -3.80 24.81
CA LYS A 204 -3.68 -5.22 24.74
C LYS A 204 -4.36 -6.10 25.78
N PHE A 205 -4.52 -5.58 26.99
CA PHE A 205 -5.09 -6.31 28.13
C PHE A 205 -6.53 -5.89 28.48
N THR A 206 -7.15 -5.03 27.66
CA THR A 206 -8.52 -4.55 27.87
C THR A 206 -9.46 -5.12 26.81
N PRO A 207 -10.78 -5.05 27.01
CA PRO A 207 -11.76 -5.40 25.98
C PRO A 207 -11.59 -4.64 24.65
N LEU A 208 -10.83 -3.54 24.64
CA LEU A 208 -10.53 -2.81 23.41
C LEU A 208 -9.71 -3.64 22.42
N ASP A 209 -8.88 -4.58 22.89
CA ASP A 209 -8.21 -5.55 22.01
C ASP A 209 -9.21 -6.40 21.20
N TRP A 210 -10.46 -6.57 21.68
CA TRP A 210 -11.49 -7.32 20.96
C TRP A 210 -11.94 -6.57 19.71
N ILE A 211 -12.20 -5.28 19.87
CA ILE A 211 -12.63 -4.38 18.80
C ILE A 211 -11.48 -4.17 17.82
N ILE A 212 -10.27 -4.02 18.34
CA ILE A 212 -9.11 -3.59 17.57
C ILE A 212 -8.42 -4.78 16.86
N ASN A 213 -8.25 -5.92 17.53
CA ASN A 213 -7.47 -7.06 17.01
C ASN A 213 -8.26 -8.37 16.80
N GLY A 214 -9.58 -8.38 17.05
CA GLY A 214 -10.45 -9.48 16.63
C GLY A 214 -10.22 -10.83 17.34
N HIS A 215 -10.29 -10.84 18.69
CA HIS A 215 -10.45 -12.05 19.53
C HIS A 215 -9.32 -13.12 19.50
N ARG A 216 -8.10 -12.82 19.06
CA ARG A 216 -7.06 -13.87 18.99
C ARG A 216 -6.37 -14.20 20.32
N LYS A 217 -6.19 -13.23 21.24
CA LYS A 217 -5.35 -13.41 22.44
C LYS A 217 -5.89 -12.81 23.74
N SER A 218 -7.10 -12.25 23.75
CA SER A 218 -7.72 -11.70 24.96
C SER A 218 -7.75 -12.70 26.12
N TRP A 219 -7.45 -12.20 27.33
CA TRP A 219 -7.58 -12.93 28.59
C TRP A 219 -9.03 -13.35 28.89
N LEU A 220 -10.01 -12.55 28.47
CA LEU A 220 -11.42 -12.92 28.50
C LEU A 220 -11.78 -13.60 27.17
N LYS A 221 -11.83 -14.94 27.18
CA LYS A 221 -12.40 -15.75 26.10
C LYS A 221 -13.84 -16.09 26.47
N VAL A 222 -14.80 -15.53 25.76
CA VAL A 222 -16.21 -15.92 25.89
C VAL A 222 -16.38 -17.29 25.21
N PRO A 223 -16.95 -18.31 25.87
CA PRO A 223 -16.88 -19.71 25.44
C PRO A 223 -17.51 -20.05 24.07
N PHE A 224 -18.23 -19.12 23.44
CA PHE A 224 -18.93 -19.36 22.17
C PHE A 224 -18.06 -19.16 20.90
N SER A 225 -16.86 -18.57 20.98
CA SER A 225 -16.03 -18.30 19.78
C SER A 225 -15.05 -19.40 19.40
N ALA A 226 -14.99 -20.51 20.15
CA ALA A 226 -14.00 -21.58 19.94
C ALA A 226 -14.34 -22.58 18.82
N ARG A 227 -15.49 -22.45 18.14
CA ARG A 227 -15.83 -23.29 16.98
C ARG A 227 -15.77 -22.48 15.69
N ARG A 228 -14.62 -22.56 15.04
CA ARG A 228 -14.41 -22.66 13.57
C ARG A 228 -12.95 -22.29 13.28
N SER A 229 -12.09 -23.31 13.38
CA SER A 229 -10.82 -23.36 12.65
C SER A 229 -11.07 -23.98 11.29
#